data_AF-H2CGI2-F1
#
_entry.id   AF-H2CGI2-F1
#
_cell.length_a   1.000
_cell.length_b   1.000
_cell.length_c   1.000
_cell.angle_alpha   90.00
_cell.angle_beta   90.00
_cell.angle_gamma   90.00
#
_symmetry.space_group_name_H-M   'P 1'
#
loop_
_entity.id
_entity.type
_entity.pdbx_description
1 polymer ?
#
loop_
_entity_poly.entity_id
_entity_poly.type
_entity_poly.pdbx_seq_one_letter_code
_entity_poly.pdbx_strand_id
1 'polypeptide(L)'
;MIDMTKKITESSLFQNFITAVILLTALLVGLETYPSMIDAYGPLLHTLDLLILAIFVTEIALKLVARWPRPELFFIDPWNVFDFVIVAAAFLPIDAQYVTVLRLLRLLRVLRLVRALPQLRILVSALLKSIPSMFYVGIFLFLLFYIYAVASVFLFSANDPVHFKDLPLAFITLFRVVTLEGWTEIMYIQSYGCDNYGYDGMEALCTHPTAYPVLSPLFFISFVLIGTMVVLNLFIGVIMNGMDEAKEETEAEAMLNPQTPSALEEWKQLTKDMKAMEHRMAAIRKALEAQGPRKSSKKAR
;
A
#
# COMPACT_ATOMS: atom_id res chain seq x y z
N MET A 1 37.00 -2.58 5.73
CA MET A 1 36.11 -1.40 5.89
C MET A 1 34.64 -1.81 5.74
N ILE A 2 34.27 -2.54 4.69
CA ILE A 2 32.89 -3.00 4.42
C ILE A 2 32.37 -3.93 5.53
N ASP A 3 33.15 -4.95 5.93
CA ASP A 3 32.73 -5.90 6.98
C ASP A 3 32.50 -5.23 8.35
N MET A 4 33.28 -4.19 8.66
CA MET A 4 33.11 -3.40 9.87
C MET A 4 31.82 -2.58 9.81
N THR A 5 31.53 -1.96 8.67
CA THR A 5 30.30 -1.19 8.44
C THR A 5 29.07 -2.10 8.54
N LYS A 6 29.15 -3.30 7.94
CA LYS A 6 28.09 -4.30 8.01
C LYS A 6 27.80 -4.72 9.46
N LYS A 7 28.84 -5.05 10.23
CA LYS A 7 28.72 -5.36 11.67
C LYS A 7 28.09 -4.21 12.47
N ILE A 8 28.45 -2.96 12.16
CA ILE A 8 27.86 -1.78 12.83
C ILE A 8 26.37 -1.67 12.48
N THR A 9 26.00 -1.73 11.19
CA THR A 9 24.61 -1.57 10.73
C THR A 9 23.68 -2.69 11.18
N GLU A 10 24.21 -3.90 11.37
CA GLU A 10 23.46 -5.07 11.84
C GLU A 10 23.40 -5.15 13.38
N SER A 11 24.15 -4.30 14.09
CA SER A 11 24.17 -4.32 15.56
C SER A 11 22.85 -3.82 16.16
N SER A 12 22.38 -4.50 17.21
CA SER A 12 21.18 -4.11 17.96
C SER A 12 21.34 -2.74 18.62
N LEU A 13 22.55 -2.38 19.05
CA LEU A 13 22.86 -1.06 19.60
C LEU A 13 22.61 0.05 18.59
N PHE A 14 23.11 -0.12 17.35
CA PHE A 14 22.89 0.85 16.29
C PHE A 14 21.40 0.97 15.95
N GLN A 15 20.70 -0.16 15.82
CA GLN A 15 19.26 -0.15 15.54
C GLN A 15 18.46 0.54 16.66
N ASN A 16 18.74 0.22 17.93
CA ASN A 16 18.08 0.84 19.08
C ASN A 16 18.37 2.35 19.17
N PHE A 17 19.61 2.76 18.86
CA PHE A 17 19.97 4.17 18.78
C PHE A 17 19.15 4.90 17.71
N ILE A 18 19.07 4.37 16.49
CA ILE A 18 18.27 4.96 15.42
C ILE A 18 16.78 5.01 15.82
N THR A 19 16.25 3.95 16.43
CA THR A 19 14.87 3.91 16.95
C THR A 19 14.64 5.03 17.97
N ALA A 20 15.56 5.24 18.91
CA ALA A 20 15.46 6.32 19.90
C ALA A 20 15.48 7.71 19.23
N VAL A 21 16.31 7.91 18.21
CA VAL A 21 16.35 9.16 17.42
C VAL A 21 15.03 9.38 16.68
N ILE A 22 14.42 8.33 16.11
CA ILE A 22 13.09 8.42 15.47
C ILE A 22 12.02 8.84 16.48
N LEU A 23 12.00 8.24 17.67
CA LEU A 23 11.05 8.59 18.74
C LEU A 23 11.23 10.04 19.18
N LEU A 24 12.47 10.49 19.35
CA LEU A 24 12.78 11.89 19.64
C LEU A 24 12.28 12.82 18.53
N THR A 25 12.47 12.44 17.26
CA THR A 25 11.98 13.22 16.11
C THR A 25 10.46 13.36 16.14
N ALA A 26 9.74 12.28 16.44
CA ALA A 26 8.27 12.32 16.54
C ALA A 26 7.81 13.26 17.67
N LEU A 27 8.49 13.23 18.82
CA LEU A 27 8.22 14.16 19.92
C LEU A 27 8.49 15.61 19.52
N LEU A 28 9.63 15.89 18.88
CA LEU A 28 9.98 17.24 18.42
C LEU A 28 8.97 17.80 17.43
N VAL A 29 8.51 17.00 16.45
CA VAL A 29 7.45 17.42 15.52
C VAL A 29 6.15 17.77 16.25
N GLY A 30 5.81 17.03 17.31
CA GLY A 30 4.67 17.36 18.18
C GLY A 30 4.86 18.70 18.92
N LEU A 31 6.07 18.98 19.41
CA LEU A 31 6.40 20.25 20.07
C LEU A 31 6.37 21.43 19.09
N GLU A 32 6.85 21.22 17.86
CA GLU A 32 6.80 22.21 16.75
C GLU A 32 5.36 22.54 16.32
N THR A 33 4.35 21.77 16.75
CA THR A 33 2.95 22.07 16.43
C THR A 33 2.42 23.26 17.24
N TYR A 34 3.04 23.59 18.37
CA TYR A 34 2.62 24.69 19.24
C TYR A 34 3.39 26.00 18.93
N PRO A 35 2.72 27.09 18.50
CA PRO A 35 3.39 28.36 18.20
C PRO A 35 4.20 28.91 19.39
N SER A 36 3.66 28.78 20.61
CA SER A 36 4.34 29.22 21.85
C SER A 36 5.68 28.50 22.10
N MET A 37 5.81 27.25 21.68
CA MET A 37 7.05 26.48 21.81
C MET A 37 8.07 26.87 20.75
N ILE A 38 7.62 27.18 19.53
CA ILE A 38 8.50 27.70 18.47
C ILE A 38 9.04 29.08 18.86
N ASP A 39 8.21 29.96 19.40
CA ASP A 39 8.63 31.31 19.77
C ASP A 39 9.65 31.29 20.92
N ALA A 40 9.50 30.36 21.87
CA ALA A 40 10.40 30.22 23.01
C ALA A 40 11.70 29.44 22.69
N TYR A 41 11.63 28.40 21.86
CA TYR A 41 12.72 27.44 21.66
C TYR A 41 13.08 27.18 20.18
N GLY A 42 12.57 27.98 19.24
CA GLY A 42 12.72 27.78 17.80
C GLY A 42 14.16 27.50 17.33
N PRO A 43 15.18 28.29 17.72
CA PRO A 43 16.56 28.02 17.33
C PRO A 43 17.09 26.66 17.81
N LEU A 44 16.70 26.24 19.01
CA LEU A 44 17.08 24.94 19.56
C LEU A 44 16.39 23.80 18.78
N LEU A 45 15.09 23.91 18.54
CA LEU A 45 14.32 22.93 17.78
C LEU A 45 14.90 22.76 16.37
N HIS A 46 15.21 23.87 15.69
CA HIS A 46 15.81 23.84 14.35
C HIS A 46 17.20 23.19 14.33
N THR A 47 18.01 23.42 15.36
CA THR A 47 19.34 22.81 15.49
C THR A 47 19.23 21.30 15.71
N LEU A 48 18.30 20.87 16.57
CA LEU A 48 18.03 19.44 16.81
C LEU A 48 17.56 18.76 15.53
N ASP A 49 16.68 19.41 14.77
CA ASP A 49 16.18 18.92 13.49
C ASP A 49 17.30 18.68 12.47
N LEU A 50 18.25 19.62 12.36
CA LEU A 50 19.40 19.50 11.47
C LEU A 50 20.35 18.38 11.92
N LEU A 51 20.57 18.24 13.23
CA LEU A 51 21.37 17.16 13.81
C LEU A 51 20.74 15.80 13.52
N ILE A 52 19.44 15.67 13.76
CA ILE A 52 18.66 14.46 13.48
C ILE A 52 18.73 14.11 11.99
N LEU A 53 18.55 15.09 11.10
CA LEU A 53 18.70 14.89 9.66
C LEU A 53 20.11 14.37 9.30
N ALA A 54 21.16 14.95 9.88
CA ALA A 54 22.53 14.51 9.67
C ALA A 54 22.78 13.07 10.14
N ILE A 55 22.20 12.67 11.28
CA ILE A 55 22.23 11.27 11.75
C ILE A 55 21.61 10.35 10.70
N PHE A 56 20.44 10.71 10.16
CA PHE A 56 19.74 9.87 9.18
C PHE A 56 20.45 9.79 7.83
N VAL A 57 21.06 10.88 7.37
CA VAL A 57 21.92 10.86 6.17
C VAL A 57 23.09 9.90 6.39
N THR A 58 23.71 9.96 7.57
CA THR A 58 24.82 9.08 7.94
C THR A 58 24.36 7.62 8.03
N GLU A 59 23.20 7.34 8.61
CA GLU A 59 22.60 5.99 8.64
C GLU A 59 22.47 5.41 7.23
N ILE A 60 21.90 6.18 6.29
CA ILE A 60 21.73 5.75 4.90
C ILE A 60 23.09 5.52 4.22
N ALA A 61 24.03 6.44 4.39
CA ALA A 61 25.37 6.30 3.83
C ALA A 61 26.06 5.01 4.33
N LEU A 62 25.97 4.72 5.63
CA LEU A 62 26.53 3.51 6.22
C LEU A 62 25.86 2.24 5.65
N LYS A 63 24.53 2.23 5.51
CA LYS A 63 23.81 1.09 4.89
C LYS A 63 24.18 0.88 3.42
N LEU A 64 24.37 1.95 2.66
CA LEU A 64 24.81 1.87 1.26
C LEU A 64 26.21 1.28 1.16
N VAL A 65 27.14 1.74 2.00
CA VAL A 65 28.52 1.21 2.07
C VAL A 65 28.54 -0.24 2.54
N ALA A 66 27.69 -0.62 3.50
CA ALA A 66 27.58 -2.00 3.99
C ALA A 66 27.14 -3.01 2.90
N ARG A 67 26.41 -2.55 1.87
CA ARG A 67 26.00 -3.38 0.73
C ARG A 67 26.92 -3.28 -0.49
N TRP A 68 28.02 -2.54 -0.40
CA TRP A 68 29.03 -2.48 -1.47
C TRP A 68 29.67 -3.87 -1.70
N PRO A 69 29.90 -4.33 -2.96
CA PRO A 69 29.87 -3.60 -4.24
C PRO A 69 28.53 -3.62 -5.00
N ARG A 70 27.47 -4.18 -4.44
CA ARG A 70 26.13 -4.22 -5.06
C ARG A 70 25.15 -3.32 -4.31
N PRO A 71 25.25 -1.97 -4.45
CA PRO A 71 24.35 -1.04 -3.79
C PRO A 71 22.89 -1.20 -4.24
N GLU A 72 22.66 -1.78 -5.42
CA GLU A 72 21.32 -2.18 -5.89
C GLU A 72 20.54 -3.03 -4.87
N LEU A 73 21.23 -3.85 -4.06
CA LEU A 73 20.60 -4.63 -2.99
C LEU A 73 19.93 -3.74 -1.94
N PHE A 74 20.36 -2.49 -1.75
CA PHE A 74 19.72 -1.55 -0.82
C PHE A 74 18.31 -1.19 -1.30
N PHE A 75 18.14 -0.99 -2.61
CA PHE A 75 16.89 -0.56 -3.22
C PHE A 75 15.87 -1.69 -3.42
N ILE A 76 16.26 -2.95 -3.18
CA ILE A 76 15.34 -4.08 -3.18
C ILE A 76 14.49 -4.12 -1.90
N ASP A 77 15.02 -3.61 -0.78
CA ASP A 77 14.32 -3.59 0.51
C ASP A 77 13.40 -2.36 0.59
N PRO A 78 12.06 -2.53 0.60
CA PRO A 78 11.10 -1.42 0.59
C PRO A 78 11.30 -0.44 1.75
N TRP A 79 11.75 -0.92 2.91
CA TRP A 79 11.96 -0.09 4.10
C TRP A 79 13.19 0.81 3.96
N ASN A 80 14.22 0.35 3.26
CA ASN A 80 15.39 1.17 2.96
C ASN A 80 15.08 2.22 1.89
N VAL A 81 14.28 1.84 0.87
CA VAL A 81 13.77 2.80 -0.13
C VAL A 81 12.91 3.86 0.53
N PHE A 82 12.01 3.47 1.43
CA PHE A 82 11.16 4.39 2.18
C PHE A 82 11.99 5.41 2.98
N ASP A 83 12.96 4.97 3.75
CA ASP A 83 13.86 5.88 4.49
C ASP A 83 14.61 6.82 3.56
N PHE A 84 15.12 6.30 2.44
CA PHE A 84 15.82 7.08 1.42
C PHE A 84 14.92 8.16 0.83
N VAL A 85 13.69 7.84 0.45
CA VAL A 85 12.73 8.81 -0.08
C VAL A 85 12.43 9.89 0.95
N ILE A 86 12.25 9.55 2.23
CA ILE A 86 11.98 10.55 3.26
C ILE A 86 13.20 11.44 3.51
N VAL A 87 14.42 10.88 3.57
CA VAL A 87 15.64 11.69 3.71
C VAL A 87 15.81 12.59 2.47
N ALA A 88 15.64 12.07 1.27
CA ALA A 88 15.74 12.84 0.03
C ALA A 88 14.70 13.97 -0.04
N ALA A 89 13.47 13.73 0.41
CA ALA A 89 12.42 14.73 0.49
C ALA A 89 12.80 15.92 1.39
N ALA A 90 13.65 15.71 2.41
CA ALA A 90 14.15 16.78 3.27
C ALA A 90 15.15 17.72 2.56
N PHE A 91 15.75 17.29 1.44
CA PHE A 91 16.68 18.08 0.64
C PHE A 91 16.04 18.78 -0.57
N LEU A 92 14.75 18.56 -0.83
CA LEU A 92 14.09 19.18 -1.98
C LEU A 92 14.12 20.72 -1.86
N PRO A 93 14.59 21.43 -2.91
CA PRO A 93 14.73 22.87 -2.88
C PRO A 93 13.37 23.54 -2.74
N ILE A 94 13.35 24.62 -1.96
CA ILE A 94 12.13 25.36 -1.64
C ILE A 94 11.86 26.33 -2.78
N ASP A 95 11.11 25.89 -3.80
CA ASP A 95 10.49 26.83 -4.73
C ASP A 95 9.34 27.57 -4.05
N ALA A 96 9.29 28.89 -4.24
CA ALA A 96 8.34 29.79 -3.57
C ALA A 96 6.86 29.44 -3.80
N GLN A 97 6.56 28.70 -4.88
CA GLN A 97 5.20 28.24 -5.20
C GLN A 97 4.76 26.99 -4.42
N TYR A 98 5.72 26.21 -3.88
CA TYR A 98 5.43 24.92 -3.24
C TYR A 98 5.86 24.87 -1.76
N VAL A 99 6.20 26.01 -1.16
CA VAL A 99 6.71 26.08 0.23
C VAL A 99 5.81 25.35 1.21
N THR A 100 4.49 25.49 1.10
CA THR A 100 3.53 24.84 2.00
C THR A 100 3.54 23.31 1.82
N VAL A 101 3.53 22.82 0.58
CA VAL A 101 3.55 21.38 0.30
C VAL A 101 4.86 20.76 0.75
N LEU A 102 6.00 21.38 0.41
CA LEU A 102 7.33 20.93 0.84
C LEU A 102 7.50 20.97 2.36
N ARG A 103 6.86 21.93 3.05
CA ARG A 103 6.80 21.98 4.51
C ARG A 103 6.00 20.78 5.07
N LEU A 104 4.88 20.42 4.45
CA LEU A 104 4.10 19.25 4.84
C LEU A 104 4.84 17.94 4.56
N LEU A 105 5.63 17.84 3.49
CA LEU A 105 6.45 16.66 3.21
C LEU A 105 7.46 16.37 4.33
N ARG A 106 7.89 17.38 5.09
CA ARG A 106 8.75 17.17 6.26
C ARG A 106 8.05 16.37 7.35
N LEU A 107 6.72 16.44 7.46
CA LEU A 107 5.95 15.62 8.40
C LEU A 107 5.98 14.13 8.05
N LEU A 108 6.29 13.78 6.80
CA LEU A 108 6.50 12.37 6.41
C LEU A 108 7.63 11.71 7.21
N ARG A 109 8.57 12.48 7.78
CA ARG A 109 9.59 11.94 8.68
C ARG A 109 9.01 11.26 9.92
N VAL A 110 7.81 11.65 10.37
CA VAL A 110 7.09 10.98 11.46
C VAL A 110 6.71 9.56 11.07
N LEU A 111 6.46 9.30 9.78
CA LEU A 111 6.13 7.95 9.28
C LEU A 111 7.29 6.96 9.45
N ARG A 112 8.51 7.42 9.72
CA ARG A 112 9.62 6.54 10.13
C ARG A 112 9.32 5.80 11.44
N LEU A 113 8.34 6.25 12.23
CA LEU A 113 7.84 5.52 13.39
C LEU A 113 7.31 4.12 13.02
N VAL A 114 6.72 3.97 11.83
CA VAL A 114 6.30 2.66 11.30
C VAL A 114 7.50 1.73 11.21
N ARG A 115 8.67 2.25 10.81
CA ARG A 115 9.92 1.49 10.78
C ARG A 115 10.50 1.32 12.19
N ALA A 116 10.38 2.27 13.10
CA ALA A 116 10.89 2.12 14.46
C ALA A 116 10.25 0.94 15.22
N LEU A 117 8.98 0.64 14.94
CA LEU A 117 8.20 -0.40 15.63
C LEU A 117 8.02 -1.63 14.74
N PRO A 118 8.69 -2.77 15.03
CA PRO A 118 8.61 -3.97 14.18
C PRO A 118 7.19 -4.50 14.04
N GLN A 119 6.36 -4.37 15.08
CA GLN A 119 4.95 -4.77 15.03
C GLN A 119 4.17 -3.93 14.00
N LEU A 120 4.41 -2.62 13.91
CA LEU A 120 3.76 -1.77 12.90
C LEU A 120 4.23 -2.14 11.49
N ARG A 121 5.51 -2.48 11.30
CA ARG A 121 6.01 -2.95 10.00
C ARG A 121 5.28 -4.21 9.54
N ILE A 122 5.08 -5.17 10.44
CA ILE A 122 4.37 -6.42 10.11
C ILE A 122 2.94 -6.11 9.69
N LEU A 123 2.22 -5.28 10.46
CA LEU A 123 0.86 -4.86 10.14
C LEU A 123 0.77 -4.15 8.78
N VAL A 124 1.62 -3.17 8.52
CA VAL A 124 1.64 -2.44 7.24
C VAL A 124 2.02 -3.36 6.08
N SER A 125 2.99 -4.26 6.28
CA SER A 125 3.39 -5.22 5.23
C SER A 125 2.24 -6.18 4.89
N ALA A 126 1.53 -6.68 5.90
CA ALA A 126 0.36 -7.54 5.71
C ALA A 126 -0.76 -6.81 4.95
N LEU A 127 -1.04 -5.55 5.30
CA LEU A 127 -2.01 -4.71 4.59
C LEU A 127 -1.60 -4.45 3.14
N LEU A 128 -0.32 -4.13 2.88
CA LEU A 128 0.15 -3.89 1.53
C LEU A 128 0.16 -5.18 0.68
N LYS A 129 0.41 -6.33 1.30
CA LYS A 129 0.38 -7.64 0.62
C LYS A 129 -1.03 -8.03 0.16
N SER A 130 -2.08 -7.53 0.80
CA SER A 130 -3.47 -7.78 0.40
C SER A 130 -3.97 -6.86 -0.72
N ILE A 131 -3.30 -5.73 -0.99
CA ILE A 131 -3.72 -4.80 -2.05
C ILE A 131 -3.77 -5.46 -3.46
N PRO A 132 -2.75 -6.23 -3.89
CA PRO A 132 -2.73 -6.82 -5.24
C PRO A 132 -3.92 -7.73 -5.54
N SER A 133 -4.39 -8.53 -4.57
CA SER A 133 -5.50 -9.47 -4.80
C SER A 133 -6.83 -8.77 -5.10
N MET A 134 -6.94 -7.49 -4.75
CA MET A 134 -8.13 -6.67 -4.94
C MET A 134 -8.03 -5.69 -6.12
N PHE A 135 -6.89 -5.66 -6.81
CA PHE A 135 -6.61 -4.65 -7.83
C PHE A 135 -7.70 -4.58 -8.91
N TYR A 136 -8.18 -5.74 -9.37
CA TYR A 136 -9.26 -5.81 -10.38
C TYR A 136 -10.61 -5.31 -9.86
N VAL A 137 -10.95 -5.57 -8.60
CA VAL A 137 -12.17 -5.04 -7.96
C VAL A 137 -12.06 -3.51 -7.84
N GLY A 138 -10.87 -3.01 -7.48
CA GLY A 138 -10.59 -1.58 -7.45
C GLY A 138 -10.74 -0.90 -8.81
N ILE A 139 -10.25 -1.53 -9.89
CA ILE A 139 -10.47 -1.05 -11.27
C ILE A 139 -11.96 -1.01 -11.61
N PHE A 140 -12.71 -2.05 -11.25
CA PHE A 140 -14.14 -2.10 -11.49
C PHE A 140 -14.89 -0.98 -10.74
N LEU A 141 -14.55 -0.75 -9.46
CA LEU A 141 -15.10 0.34 -8.67
C LEU A 141 -14.76 1.71 -9.28
N PHE A 142 -13.51 1.89 -9.73
CA PHE A 142 -13.09 3.12 -10.40
C PHE A 142 -13.86 3.36 -11.70
N LEU A 143 -14.08 2.32 -12.51
CA LEU A 143 -14.87 2.41 -13.74
C LEU A 143 -16.32 2.80 -13.44
N LEU A 144 -16.93 2.20 -12.42
CA LEU A 144 -18.27 2.56 -11.96
C LEU A 144 -18.32 4.04 -11.56
N PHE A 145 -17.37 4.49 -10.73
CA PHE A 145 -17.25 5.89 -10.34
C PHE A 145 -17.12 6.82 -11.55
N TYR A 146 -16.27 6.47 -12.51
CA TYR A 146 -16.05 7.28 -13.70
C TYR A 146 -17.32 7.43 -14.54
N ILE A 147 -18.05 6.34 -14.78
CA ILE A 147 -19.30 6.36 -15.55
C ILE A 147 -20.34 7.24 -14.87
N TYR A 148 -20.53 7.07 -13.55
CA TYR A 148 -21.47 7.88 -12.79
C TYR A 148 -21.03 9.35 -12.69
N ALA A 149 -19.73 9.63 -12.56
CA ALA A 149 -19.21 11.00 -12.49
C ALA A 149 -19.42 11.75 -13.80
N VAL A 150 -19.16 11.11 -14.94
CA VAL A 150 -19.44 11.70 -16.25
C VAL A 150 -20.93 11.93 -16.41
N ALA A 151 -21.76 10.94 -16.09
CA ALA A 151 -23.21 11.05 -16.19
C ALA A 151 -23.78 12.16 -15.29
N SER A 152 -23.32 12.30 -14.05
CA SER A 152 -23.81 13.33 -13.14
C SER A 152 -23.42 14.74 -13.58
N VAL A 153 -22.22 14.94 -14.16
CA VAL A 153 -21.86 16.23 -14.75
C VAL A 153 -22.80 16.58 -15.90
N PHE A 154 -23.11 15.63 -16.79
CA PHE A 154 -24.04 15.90 -17.90
C PHE A 154 -25.49 16.13 -17.45
N LEU A 155 -25.95 15.43 -16.42
CA LEU A 155 -27.33 15.50 -15.96
C LEU A 155 -27.59 16.65 -15.00
N PHE A 156 -26.63 16.94 -14.11
CA PHE A 156 -26.86 17.74 -12.91
C PHE A 156 -25.97 18.98 -12.81
N SER A 157 -24.94 19.18 -13.63
CA SER A 157 -24.03 20.34 -13.50
C SER A 157 -24.72 21.71 -13.54
N ALA A 158 -25.79 21.85 -14.33
CA ALA A 158 -26.54 23.09 -14.45
C ALA A 158 -27.40 23.38 -13.21
N ASN A 159 -28.03 22.34 -12.65
CA ASN A 159 -28.83 22.44 -11.43
C ASN A 159 -27.94 22.56 -10.19
N ASP A 160 -26.83 21.82 -10.16
CA ASP A 160 -25.95 21.72 -9.00
C ASP A 160 -24.47 21.88 -9.34
N PRO A 161 -24.01 23.13 -9.55
CA PRO A 161 -22.60 23.43 -9.78
C PRO A 161 -21.71 23.16 -8.55
N VAL A 162 -22.27 23.11 -7.34
CA VAL A 162 -21.50 22.88 -6.11
C VAL A 162 -21.00 21.44 -6.02
N HIS A 163 -21.72 20.49 -6.59
CA HIS A 163 -21.37 19.07 -6.54
C HIS A 163 -20.96 18.47 -7.88
N PHE A 164 -21.45 19.00 -9.00
CA PHE A 164 -21.32 18.37 -10.32
C PHE A 164 -20.84 19.30 -11.43
N LYS A 165 -20.26 20.47 -11.10
CA LYS A 165 -19.72 21.41 -12.10
C LYS A 165 -18.69 20.76 -13.03
N ASP A 166 -17.78 19.98 -12.47
CA ASP A 166 -16.72 19.31 -13.21
C ASP A 166 -16.47 17.89 -12.68
N LEU A 167 -15.67 17.15 -13.43
CA LEU A 167 -15.42 15.75 -13.15
C LEU A 167 -14.75 15.53 -11.78
N PRO A 168 -13.69 16.26 -11.37
CA PRO A 168 -13.12 16.13 -10.03
C PRO A 168 -14.12 16.33 -8.89
N LEU A 169 -14.98 17.34 -9.00
CA LEU A 169 -16.00 17.62 -8.00
C LEU A 169 -17.04 16.50 -7.95
N ALA A 170 -17.47 16.00 -9.12
CA ALA A 170 -18.36 14.84 -9.21
C ALA A 170 -17.75 13.58 -8.57
N PHE A 171 -16.44 13.34 -8.73
CA PHE A 171 -15.75 12.24 -8.05
C PHE A 171 -15.79 12.37 -6.53
N ILE A 172 -15.55 13.57 -5.99
CA ILE A 172 -15.62 13.83 -4.54
C ILE A 172 -17.05 13.65 -4.03
N THR A 173 -18.04 14.17 -4.76
CA THR A 173 -19.46 14.02 -4.42
C THR A 173 -19.88 12.55 -4.42
N LEU A 174 -19.51 11.78 -5.44
CA LEU A 174 -19.83 10.35 -5.51
C LEU A 174 -19.07 9.54 -4.45
N PHE A 175 -17.87 9.96 -4.06
CA PHE A 175 -17.16 9.36 -2.92
C PHE A 175 -17.95 9.58 -1.62
N ARG A 176 -18.41 10.80 -1.37
CA ARG A 176 -19.31 11.13 -0.25
C ARG A 176 -20.58 10.26 -0.27
N VAL A 177 -21.21 10.13 -1.45
CA VAL A 177 -22.40 9.29 -1.64
C VAL A 177 -22.14 7.81 -1.36
N VAL A 178 -21.03 7.23 -1.85
CA VAL A 178 -20.73 5.80 -1.61
C VAL A 178 -20.46 5.52 -0.13
N THR A 179 -19.92 6.50 0.59
CA THR A 179 -19.74 6.43 2.06
C THR A 179 -21.03 6.67 2.83
N LEU A 180 -22.16 6.84 2.13
CA LEU A 180 -23.49 7.09 2.67
C LEU A 180 -23.62 8.40 3.45
N GLU A 181 -22.73 9.35 3.21
CA GLU A 181 -22.73 10.65 3.89
C GLU A 181 -23.49 11.66 3.04
N GLY A 182 -24.59 12.21 3.57
CA GLY A 182 -25.36 13.28 2.90
C GLY A 182 -25.95 12.93 1.53
N TRP A 183 -26.03 11.65 1.15
CA TRP A 183 -26.43 11.26 -0.20
C TRP A 183 -27.89 11.58 -0.54
N THR A 184 -28.78 11.55 0.46
CA THR A 184 -30.19 11.92 0.29
C THR A 184 -30.34 13.40 -0.02
N GLU A 185 -29.54 14.26 0.63
CA GLU A 185 -29.53 15.70 0.40
C GLU A 185 -29.14 16.01 -1.05
N ILE A 186 -28.04 15.40 -1.52
CA ILE A 186 -27.56 15.56 -2.89
C ILE A 186 -28.62 15.08 -3.89
N MET A 187 -29.29 13.96 -3.60
CA MET A 187 -30.38 13.43 -4.41
C MET A 187 -31.59 14.38 -4.43
N TYR A 188 -31.99 14.93 -3.27
CA TYR A 188 -33.13 15.84 -3.15
C TYR A 188 -32.90 17.17 -3.87
N ILE A 189 -31.67 17.72 -3.83
CA ILE A 189 -31.29 18.90 -4.62
C ILE A 189 -31.58 18.66 -6.11
N GLN A 190 -31.24 17.48 -6.64
CA GLN A 190 -31.53 17.17 -8.05
C GLN A 190 -33.00 16.77 -8.28
N SER A 191 -33.69 16.25 -7.28
CA SER A 191 -35.07 15.77 -7.41
C SER A 191 -36.07 16.92 -7.44
N TYR A 192 -35.85 17.93 -6.59
CA TYR A 192 -36.74 19.08 -6.43
C TYR A 192 -36.23 20.33 -7.15
N GLY A 193 -34.98 20.33 -7.61
CA GLY A 193 -34.31 21.52 -8.15
C GLY A 193 -33.67 22.35 -7.05
N CYS A 194 -32.55 22.99 -7.38
CA CYS A 194 -31.77 23.78 -6.41
C CYS A 194 -32.49 25.03 -5.89
N ASP A 195 -33.61 25.43 -6.50
CA ASP A 195 -34.46 26.54 -6.09
C ASP A 195 -35.43 26.13 -4.97
N ASN A 196 -35.86 24.87 -4.94
CA ASN A 196 -36.81 24.35 -3.96
C ASN A 196 -36.13 23.58 -2.82
N TYR A 197 -35.01 22.92 -3.11
CA TYR A 197 -34.20 22.18 -2.16
C TYR A 197 -32.74 22.47 -2.47
N GLY A 198 -32.31 23.69 -2.13
CA GLY A 198 -31.00 24.24 -2.51
C GLY A 198 -29.94 24.07 -1.43
N TYR A 199 -29.02 25.03 -1.39
CA TYR A 199 -27.91 25.07 -0.44
C TYR A 199 -28.20 26.09 0.65
N ASP A 200 -28.06 25.68 1.91
CA ASP A 200 -28.16 26.61 3.04
C ASP A 200 -27.05 27.67 2.97
N GLY A 201 -27.41 28.93 2.72
CA GLY A 201 -26.48 30.06 2.67
C GLY A 201 -25.63 30.16 1.40
N MET A 202 -25.90 29.35 0.37
CA MET A 202 -25.28 29.46 -0.96
C MET A 202 -26.32 29.47 -2.09
N GLU A 203 -27.51 29.99 -1.84
CA GLU A 203 -28.65 30.01 -2.77
C GLU A 203 -28.28 30.72 -4.09
N ALA A 204 -27.37 31.70 -4.06
CA ALA A 204 -26.88 32.42 -5.22
C ALA A 204 -26.11 31.54 -6.25
N LEU A 205 -25.68 30.34 -5.86
CA LEU A 205 -25.01 29.39 -6.77
C LEU A 205 -26.00 28.57 -7.60
N CYS A 206 -27.29 28.59 -7.26
CA CYS A 206 -28.35 28.00 -8.06
C CYS A 206 -28.71 28.93 -9.23
N THR A 207 -28.05 28.76 -10.38
CA THR A 207 -28.25 29.63 -11.54
C THR A 207 -29.25 29.08 -12.55
N HIS A 208 -29.36 27.75 -12.67
CA HIS A 208 -30.22 27.08 -13.64
C HIS A 208 -30.96 25.90 -12.99
N PRO A 209 -31.98 26.16 -12.14
CA PRO A 209 -32.70 25.12 -11.45
C PRO A 209 -33.43 24.20 -12.43
N THR A 210 -33.16 22.91 -12.33
CA THR A 210 -33.86 21.85 -13.07
C THR A 210 -34.16 20.68 -12.16
N ALA A 211 -35.43 20.29 -12.07
CA ALA A 211 -35.89 19.20 -11.23
C ALA A 211 -35.98 17.89 -12.01
N TYR A 212 -35.41 16.82 -11.46
CA TYR A 212 -35.43 15.46 -12.00
C TYR A 212 -36.06 14.48 -11.00
N PRO A 213 -37.37 14.56 -10.73
CA PRO A 213 -38.02 13.86 -9.62
C PRO A 213 -37.98 12.32 -9.72
N VAL A 214 -37.82 11.78 -10.93
CA VAL A 214 -37.74 10.33 -11.17
C VAL A 214 -36.30 9.90 -11.47
N LEU A 215 -35.59 10.64 -12.32
CA LEU A 215 -34.24 10.27 -12.75
C LEU A 215 -33.22 10.39 -11.60
N SER A 216 -33.33 11.42 -10.75
CA SER A 216 -32.40 11.60 -9.63
C SER A 216 -32.45 10.42 -8.65
N PRO A 217 -33.62 10.02 -8.09
CA PRO A 217 -33.68 8.86 -7.20
C PRO A 217 -33.16 7.58 -7.85
N LEU A 218 -33.50 7.31 -9.12
CA LEU A 218 -32.99 6.15 -9.85
C LEU A 218 -31.46 6.17 -9.97
N PHE A 219 -30.88 7.33 -10.28
CA PHE A 219 -29.44 7.50 -10.37
C PHE A 219 -28.74 7.24 -9.03
N PHE A 220 -29.16 7.91 -7.96
CA PHE A 220 -28.47 7.81 -6.67
C PHE A 220 -28.74 6.47 -5.96
N ILE A 221 -29.96 5.94 -6.01
CA ILE A 221 -30.27 4.62 -5.42
C ILE A 221 -29.49 3.53 -6.16
N SER A 222 -29.43 3.55 -7.49
CA SER A 222 -28.63 2.55 -8.23
C SER A 222 -27.14 2.66 -7.92
N PHE A 223 -26.60 3.87 -7.84
CA PHE A 223 -25.20 4.09 -7.47
C PHE A 223 -24.90 3.58 -6.06
N VAL A 224 -25.75 3.90 -5.08
CA VAL A 224 -25.59 3.46 -3.69
C VAL A 224 -25.68 1.94 -3.61
N LEU A 225 -26.68 1.31 -4.23
CA LEU A 225 -26.83 -0.15 -4.19
C LEU A 225 -25.63 -0.86 -4.83
N ILE A 226 -25.22 -0.46 -6.03
CA ILE A 226 -24.11 -1.12 -6.72
C ILE A 226 -22.77 -0.79 -6.02
N GLY A 227 -22.54 0.48 -5.69
CA GLY A 227 -21.30 0.94 -5.06
C GLY A 227 -21.07 0.31 -3.69
N THR A 228 -22.08 0.29 -2.82
CA THR A 228 -21.96 -0.36 -1.50
C THR A 228 -21.78 -1.86 -1.62
N MET A 229 -22.47 -2.53 -2.55
CA MET A 229 -22.27 -3.96 -2.81
C MET A 229 -20.83 -4.26 -3.24
N VAL A 230 -20.25 -3.45 -4.12
CA VAL A 230 -18.85 -3.60 -4.56
C VAL A 230 -17.87 -3.39 -3.39
N VAL A 231 -18.10 -2.37 -2.56
CA VAL A 231 -17.26 -2.09 -1.37
C VAL A 231 -17.38 -3.23 -0.34
N LEU A 232 -18.58 -3.78 -0.12
CA LEU A 232 -18.77 -4.94 0.75
C LEU A 232 -18.07 -6.18 0.20
N ASN A 233 -18.16 -6.43 -1.10
CA ASN A 233 -17.46 -7.54 -1.75
C ASN A 233 -15.93 -7.37 -1.67
N LEU A 234 -15.42 -6.14 -1.75
CA LEU A 234 -14.01 -5.83 -1.53
C LEU A 234 -13.59 -6.21 -0.11
N PHE A 235 -14.35 -5.80 0.90
CA PHE A 235 -14.09 -6.12 2.30
C PHE A 235 -14.10 -7.62 2.58
N ILE A 236 -15.11 -8.33 2.06
CA ILE A 236 -15.19 -9.80 2.13
C ILE A 236 -13.97 -10.42 1.44
N GLY A 237 -13.56 -9.89 0.28
CA GLY A 237 -12.38 -10.34 -0.43
C GLY A 237 -11.09 -10.20 0.38
N VAL A 238 -10.89 -9.08 1.10
CA VAL A 238 -9.73 -8.90 2.02
C VAL A 238 -9.72 -9.98 3.09
N ILE A 239 -10.87 -10.16 3.76
CA ILE A 239 -10.96 -11.08 4.89
C ILE A 239 -10.75 -12.52 4.44
N MET A 240 -11.39 -12.92 3.33
CA MET A 240 -11.24 -14.27 2.78
C MET A 240 -9.79 -14.56 2.40
N ASN A 241 -9.13 -13.65 1.67
CA ASN A 241 -7.71 -13.82 1.34
C ASN A 241 -6.84 -13.90 2.59
N GLY A 242 -7.10 -13.05 3.60
CA GLY A 242 -6.36 -13.09 4.86
C GLY A 242 -6.59 -14.39 5.66
N MET A 243 -7.81 -14.94 5.63
CA MET A 243 -8.14 -16.22 6.26
C MET A 243 -7.50 -17.40 5.52
N ASP A 244 -7.51 -17.37 4.19
CA ASP A 244 -6.87 -18.40 3.35
C ASP A 244 -5.35 -18.40 3.58
N GLU A 245 -4.70 -17.22 3.59
CA GLU A 245 -3.27 -17.10 3.91
C GLU A 245 -2.95 -17.62 5.33
N ALA A 246 -3.75 -17.24 6.34
CA ALA A 246 -3.54 -17.71 7.71
C ALA A 246 -3.75 -19.22 7.86
N LYS A 247 -4.69 -19.79 7.11
CA LYS A 247 -4.93 -21.24 7.06
C LYS A 247 -3.76 -21.97 6.43
N GLU A 248 -3.24 -21.49 5.30
CA GLU A 248 -2.06 -22.06 4.63
C GLU A 248 -0.84 -22.05 5.55
N GLU A 249 -0.61 -20.96 6.29
CA GLU A 249 0.49 -20.85 7.26
C GLU A 249 0.35 -21.88 8.39
N THR A 250 -0.87 -22.03 8.94
CA THR A 250 -1.16 -23.01 10.00
C THR A 250 -0.99 -24.46 9.51
N GLU A 251 -1.43 -24.76 8.27
CA GLU A 251 -1.25 -26.09 7.67
C GLU A 251 0.22 -26.39 7.39
N ALA A 252 0.99 -25.42 6.91
CA ALA A 252 2.44 -25.55 6.71
C ALA A 252 3.19 -25.79 8.03
N GLU A 253 2.84 -25.07 9.10
CA GLU A 253 3.38 -25.32 10.44
C GLU A 253 3.02 -26.73 10.95
N ALA A 254 1.79 -27.17 10.72
CA ALA A 254 1.35 -28.52 11.08
C ALA A 254 2.09 -29.61 10.29
N MET A 255 2.43 -29.38 9.02
CA MET A 255 3.27 -30.27 8.19
C MET A 255 4.73 -30.31 8.66
N LEU A 256 5.26 -29.18 9.14
CA LEU A 256 6.63 -29.08 9.66
C LEU A 256 6.76 -29.67 11.08
N ASN A 257 5.66 -29.85 11.80
CA ASN A 257 5.65 -30.49 13.12
C ASN A 257 5.70 -32.02 12.98
N PRO A 258 6.80 -32.71 13.35
CA PRO A 258 6.93 -34.16 13.17
C PRO A 258 5.96 -35.00 14.03
N GLN A 259 5.26 -34.35 14.97
CA GLN A 259 4.34 -35.02 15.90
C GLN A 259 2.89 -35.06 15.41
N THR A 260 2.54 -34.40 14.30
CA THR A 260 1.19 -34.49 13.72
C THR A 260 1.05 -35.81 12.94
N PRO A 261 -0.07 -36.56 13.12
CA PRO A 261 -0.30 -37.81 12.40
C PRO A 261 -0.26 -37.65 10.87
N SER A 262 -0.77 -36.53 10.34
CA SER A 262 -0.79 -36.26 8.90
C SER A 262 0.61 -36.03 8.32
N ALA A 263 1.47 -35.28 9.00
CA ALA A 263 2.85 -35.05 8.55
C ALA A 263 3.66 -36.36 8.49
N LEU A 264 3.43 -37.27 9.45
CA LEU A 264 4.08 -38.58 9.47
C LEU A 264 3.61 -39.48 8.32
N GLU A 265 2.33 -39.44 7.97
CA GLU A 265 1.77 -40.17 6.83
C GLU A 265 2.29 -39.64 5.49
N GLU A 266 2.30 -38.33 5.29
CA GLU A 266 2.85 -37.71 4.09
C GLU A 266 4.36 -37.94 3.95
N TRP A 267 5.13 -37.83 5.04
CA TRP A 267 6.57 -38.12 5.02
C TRP A 267 6.86 -39.59 4.65
N LYS A 268 6.04 -40.54 5.14
CA LYS A 268 6.12 -41.95 4.72
C LYS A 268 5.78 -42.12 3.25
N GLN A 269 4.81 -41.38 2.73
CA GLN A 269 4.42 -41.43 1.32
C GLN A 269 5.53 -40.86 0.41
N LEU A 270 6.06 -39.69 0.74
CA LEU A 270 7.18 -39.05 0.01
C LEU A 270 8.43 -39.93 -0.02
N THR A 271 8.79 -40.55 1.10
CA THR A 271 9.94 -41.46 1.15
C THR A 271 9.72 -42.73 0.30
N LYS A 272 8.48 -43.22 0.19
CA LYS A 272 8.13 -44.33 -0.70
C LYS A 272 8.24 -43.94 -2.17
N ASP A 273 7.75 -42.75 -2.53
CA ASP A 273 7.82 -42.23 -3.90
C ASP A 273 9.27 -41.95 -4.33
N MET A 274 10.10 -41.42 -3.43
CA MET A 274 11.52 -41.18 -3.68
C MET A 274 12.27 -42.49 -3.97
N LYS A 275 12.02 -43.56 -3.18
CA LYS A 275 12.58 -44.90 -3.45
C LYS A 275 12.10 -45.48 -4.78
N ALA A 276 10.83 -45.29 -5.13
CA ALA A 276 10.30 -45.73 -6.41
C ALA A 276 10.98 -44.99 -7.58
N MET A 277 11.27 -43.70 -7.41
CA MET A 277 11.96 -42.89 -8.40
C MET A 277 13.44 -43.31 -8.55
N GLU A 278 14.14 -43.60 -7.45
CA GLU A 278 15.50 -44.17 -7.49
C GLU A 278 15.54 -45.49 -8.24
N HIS A 279 14.58 -46.39 -8.00
CA HIS A 279 14.46 -47.65 -8.74
C HIS A 279 14.24 -47.43 -10.23
N ARG A 280 13.37 -46.49 -10.61
CA ARG A 280 13.14 -46.11 -12.02
C ARG A 280 14.40 -45.57 -12.66
N MET A 281 15.13 -44.68 -11.98
CA MET A 281 16.39 -44.13 -12.47
C MET A 281 17.46 -45.21 -12.64
N ALA A 282 17.57 -46.14 -11.68
CA ALA A 282 18.51 -47.26 -11.78
C ALA A 282 18.17 -48.20 -12.95
N ALA A 283 16.88 -48.48 -13.19
CA ALA A 283 16.43 -49.28 -14.32
C ALA A 283 16.76 -48.60 -15.66
N ILE A 284 16.51 -47.29 -15.77
CA ILE A 284 16.84 -46.50 -16.96
C ILE A 284 18.36 -46.49 -17.19
N ARG A 285 19.16 -46.27 -16.15
CA ARG A 285 20.63 -46.31 -16.23
C ARG A 285 21.13 -47.66 -16.73
N LYS A 286 20.59 -48.76 -16.20
CA LYS A 286 20.95 -50.12 -16.61
C LYS A 286 20.54 -50.42 -18.06
N ALA A 287 19.40 -49.89 -18.51
CA ALA A 287 18.97 -49.98 -19.90
C ALA A 287 19.87 -49.17 -20.86
N LEU A 288 20.35 -47.99 -20.43
CA LEU A 288 21.31 -47.17 -21.18
C LEU A 288 22.70 -47.82 -21.25
N GLU A 289 23.18 -48.41 -20.15
CA GLU A 289 24.45 -49.15 -20.11
C GLU A 289 24.40 -50.42 -20.98
N ALA A 290 23.25 -51.10 -21.05
CA ALA A 290 23.01 -52.22 -21.95
C ALA A 290 22.98 -51.83 -23.45
N GLN A 291 22.73 -50.55 -23.76
CA GLN A 291 22.79 -49.99 -25.12
C GLN A 291 24.18 -49.42 -25.49
N GLY A 292 25.25 -49.96 -24.90
CA GLY A 292 26.65 -49.60 -25.22
C GLY A 292 26.93 -49.44 -26.74
N PRO A 293 27.90 -48.59 -27.11
CA PRO A 293 27.91 -47.85 -28.37
C PRO A 293 27.77 -48.77 -29.59
N ARG A 294 26.71 -48.56 -30.38
CA ARG A 294 26.55 -49.18 -31.71
C ARG A 294 27.80 -48.88 -32.54
N LYS A 295 28.67 -49.89 -32.67
CA LYS A 295 29.84 -49.89 -33.56
C LYS A 295 29.39 -49.54 -34.98
N SER A 296 29.69 -48.33 -35.45
CA SER A 296 29.69 -48.01 -36.88
C SER A 296 30.89 -48.73 -37.52
N SER A 297 30.68 -49.93 -38.04
CA SER A 297 31.69 -50.60 -38.87
C SER A 297 31.04 -51.32 -40.04
N LYS A 298 31.28 -50.73 -41.22
CA LYS A 298 31.53 -51.38 -42.50
C LYS A 298 30.39 -52.19 -43.13
N LYS A 299 29.80 -51.64 -44.20
CA LYS A 299 30.07 -52.02 -45.60
C LYS A 299 29.01 -51.39 -46.51
N ALA A 300 29.43 -50.43 -47.33
CA ALA A 300 28.83 -50.21 -48.64
C ALA A 300 30.02 -50.01 -49.60
N ARG A 301 30.30 -51.08 -50.33
CA ARG A 301 31.06 -51.07 -51.58
C ARG A 301 30.04 -51.36 -52.66
#